data_AF-A0A085FKH8-F1
#
_entry.id   AF-A0A085FKH8-F1
#
_cell.length_a   1.000
_cell.length_b   1.000
_cell.length_c   1.000
_cell.angle_alpha   90.00
_cell.angle_beta   90.00
_cell.angle_gamma   90.00
#
_symmetry.space_group_name_H-M   'P 1'
#
loop_
_entity.id
_entity.type
_entity.pdbx_description
1 polymer ?
#
loop_
_entity_poly.entity_id
_entity_poly.type
_entity_poly.pdbx_seq_one_letter_code
_entity_poly.pdbx_strand_id
1 'polypeptide(L)'
;MPIQLCSENHAILVLSIACTSLKGHGGGRTPSPKSEHETEDGMASDKAAGTFPVDQPVKALIRDHDMVRALADKYLNSDSQEVKKQAGTQILQALHMHSRLEESIFYPAVRNIDASLIGHFEQDHLKVDDLVATLEGMSLDDSHSDTLMRELLGAVTAHIQEEENDLFPRIESSGMDLTPVGLQMQSFEANLVHTQAQISDGSIRRR
;
A
#
# COMPACT_ATOMS: atom_id res chain seq x y z
N MET A 1 2.19 32.34 -25.72
CA MET A 1 2.80 31.74 -24.50
C MET A 1 2.01 32.26 -23.30
N PRO A 2 1.54 31.43 -22.34
CA PRO A 2 1.94 30.04 -22.06
C PRO A 2 0.83 29.02 -22.37
N ILE A 3 1.15 27.89 -23.00
CA ILE A 3 1.55 26.57 -22.47
C ILE A 3 0.34 25.79 -21.92
N GLN A 4 -0.14 24.92 -22.81
CA GLN A 4 -1.10 23.86 -22.59
C GLN A 4 -0.39 22.73 -21.81
N LEU A 5 -0.89 22.36 -20.64
CA LEU A 5 -0.50 21.14 -19.93
C LEU A 5 -1.76 20.28 -19.74
N CYS A 6 -1.93 19.36 -20.70
CA CYS A 6 -2.78 18.20 -20.54
C CYS A 6 -2.01 17.17 -19.72
N SER A 7 -2.37 17.01 -18.44
CA SER A 7 -2.02 15.81 -17.67
C SER A 7 -3.26 14.95 -17.56
N GLU A 8 -3.20 13.75 -18.13
CA GLU A 8 -4.26 12.75 -18.11
C GLU A 8 -4.23 12.01 -16.77
N ASN A 9 -5.33 12.11 -16.02
CA ASN A 9 -5.51 11.55 -14.68
C ASN A 9 -5.62 10.01 -14.70
N HIS A 10 -4.60 9.31 -14.21
CA HIS A 10 -4.66 7.90 -13.79
C HIS A 10 -4.97 7.82 -12.28
N ALA A 11 -6.23 8.07 -11.89
CA ALA A 11 -6.65 8.05 -10.47
C ALA A 11 -7.67 6.95 -10.13
N ILE A 12 -7.79 5.89 -10.93
CA ILE A 12 -8.65 4.74 -10.62
C ILE A 12 -7.92 3.44 -10.96
N LEU A 13 -7.02 2.95 -10.09
CA LEU A 13 -6.64 1.53 -10.13
C LEU A 13 -5.86 1.00 -8.90
N VAL A 14 -6.27 1.29 -7.66
CA VAL A 14 -5.72 0.56 -6.50
C VAL A 14 -6.59 -0.66 -6.11
N LEU A 15 -7.72 -0.91 -6.79
CA LEU A 15 -8.59 -2.06 -6.50
C LEU A 15 -8.95 -2.96 -7.70
N SER A 16 -8.13 -3.01 -8.76
CA SER A 16 -8.44 -3.88 -9.92
C SER A 16 -7.27 -4.61 -10.60
N ILE A 17 -6.05 -4.59 -10.04
CA ILE A 17 -4.92 -5.34 -10.64
C ILE A 17 -4.93 -6.83 -10.23
N ALA A 18 -5.80 -7.26 -9.33
CA ALA A 18 -5.95 -8.67 -8.94
C ALA A 18 -7.11 -9.38 -9.66
N CYS A 19 -7.18 -9.38 -11.00
CA CYS A 19 -7.79 -10.45 -11.81
C CYS A 19 -7.89 -10.09 -13.29
N THR A 20 -6.87 -10.42 -14.07
CA THR A 20 -7.04 -10.64 -15.52
C THR A 20 -6.14 -11.77 -15.99
N SER A 21 -6.57 -13.00 -15.69
CA SER A 21 -6.12 -14.19 -16.43
C SER A 21 -7.34 -14.84 -17.08
N LEU A 22 -7.34 -14.84 -18.41
CA LEU A 22 -8.42 -15.28 -19.29
C LEU A 22 -8.16 -16.69 -19.83
N LYS A 23 -9.24 -17.49 -19.81
CA LYS A 23 -9.64 -18.60 -20.72
C LYS A 23 -9.33 -20.05 -20.33
N GLY A 24 -10.43 -20.81 -20.27
CA GLY A 24 -10.47 -22.25 -20.53
C GLY A 24 -11.79 -22.93 -20.13
N HIS A 25 -12.86 -22.71 -20.89
CA HIS A 25 -14.18 -23.36 -20.73
C HIS A 25 -14.19 -24.78 -21.31
N GLY A 26 -14.85 -25.75 -20.65
CA GLY A 26 -15.18 -27.06 -21.23
C GLY A 26 -15.91 -27.98 -20.24
N GLY A 27 -17.23 -28.10 -20.35
CA GLY A 27 -18.10 -28.79 -19.38
C GLY A 27 -18.43 -30.26 -19.69
N GLY A 28 -19.14 -30.92 -18.75
CA GLY A 28 -19.66 -32.29 -18.92
C GLY A 28 -20.30 -32.98 -17.70
N ARG A 29 -21.52 -32.57 -17.32
CA ARG A 29 -22.76 -33.37 -17.05
C ARG A 29 -22.84 -34.50 -15.95
N THR A 30 -23.47 -34.14 -14.80
CA THR A 30 -24.62 -34.77 -14.03
C THR A 30 -24.47 -36.13 -13.23
N PRO A 31 -25.39 -36.54 -12.28
CA PRO A 31 -25.04 -36.65 -10.84
C PRO A 31 -25.53 -37.95 -10.09
N SER A 32 -25.35 -37.96 -8.75
CA SER A 32 -26.14 -38.65 -7.69
C SER A 32 -25.65 -40.03 -7.14
N PRO A 33 -26.04 -40.48 -5.92
CA PRO A 33 -25.66 -39.94 -4.59
C PRO A 33 -25.34 -41.02 -3.48
N LYS A 34 -24.97 -40.51 -2.29
CA LYS A 34 -25.02 -41.07 -0.90
C LYS A 34 -23.80 -41.81 -0.31
N SER A 35 -23.19 -41.21 0.70
CA SER A 35 -23.13 -41.77 2.07
C SER A 35 -22.61 -40.69 3.03
N GLU A 36 -23.37 -40.47 4.10
CA GLU A 36 -23.11 -39.56 5.20
C GLU A 36 -22.08 -40.19 6.16
N HIS A 37 -21.10 -39.40 6.61
CA HIS A 37 -20.56 -39.51 7.96
C HIS A 37 -19.86 -38.19 8.33
N GLU A 38 -20.45 -37.51 9.31
CA GLU A 38 -19.93 -36.30 9.95
C GLU A 38 -18.77 -36.67 10.91
N THR A 39 -17.64 -35.98 10.76
CA THR A 39 -16.78 -35.58 11.87
C THR A 39 -16.19 -34.22 11.55
N GLU A 40 -16.51 -33.26 12.42
CA GLU A 40 -16.11 -31.87 12.42
C GLU A 40 -14.61 -31.76 12.76
N ASP A 41 -13.84 -31.11 11.89
CA ASP A 41 -12.63 -30.37 12.26
C ASP A 41 -12.43 -29.27 11.21
N GLY A 42 -12.85 -28.06 11.59
CA GLY A 42 -12.94 -26.88 10.74
C GLY A 42 -11.58 -26.35 10.34
N MET A 43 -11.10 -26.79 9.19
CA MET A 43 -10.08 -26.15 8.38
C MET A 43 -10.64 -24.81 7.84
N ALA A 44 -10.37 -23.69 8.53
CA ALA A 44 -10.56 -22.35 7.97
C ALA A 44 -9.27 -21.95 7.23
N SER A 45 -9.12 -22.31 5.96
CA SER A 45 -9.56 -21.55 4.78
C SER A 45 -8.78 -20.25 4.58
N ASP A 46 -7.57 -20.40 4.04
CA ASP A 46 -7.03 -19.54 2.99
C ASP A 46 -8.14 -19.13 2.01
N LYS A 47 -8.72 -17.94 2.16
CA LYS A 47 -9.47 -17.16 1.13
C LYS A 47 -9.85 -15.77 1.66
N ALA A 48 -8.85 -14.93 1.92
CA ALA A 48 -9.05 -13.48 2.09
C ALA A 48 -7.96 -12.70 1.33
N ALA A 49 -7.76 -13.02 0.05
CA ALA A 49 -7.02 -12.18 -0.87
C ALA A 49 -7.91 -10.98 -1.24
N GLY A 50 -7.91 -9.93 -0.42
CA GLY A 50 -8.63 -8.69 -0.71
C GLY A 50 -9.24 -7.93 0.46
N THR A 51 -9.02 -8.35 1.72
CA THR A 51 -9.50 -7.60 2.89
C THR A 51 -8.33 -7.30 3.82
N PHE A 52 -8.20 -6.03 4.22
CA PHE A 52 -7.29 -5.56 5.26
C PHE A 52 -7.42 -6.49 6.49
N PRO A 53 -6.34 -7.11 6.99
CA PRO A 53 -6.41 -8.03 8.11
C PRO A 53 -6.63 -7.20 9.39
N VAL A 54 -7.90 -6.93 9.69
CA VAL A 54 -8.34 -6.02 10.75
C VAL A 54 -7.84 -6.44 12.13
N ASP A 55 -7.66 -7.74 12.32
CA ASP A 55 -7.14 -8.37 13.52
C ASP A 55 -5.62 -8.32 13.63
N GLN A 56 -4.90 -7.95 12.56
CA GLN A 56 -3.44 -8.06 12.47
C GLN A 56 -2.83 -6.83 11.76
N PRO A 57 -2.85 -5.63 12.40
CA PRO A 57 -2.40 -4.38 11.77
C PRO A 57 -0.93 -4.41 11.31
N VAL A 58 -0.03 -5.07 12.05
CA VAL A 58 1.36 -5.26 11.60
C VAL A 58 1.41 -6.03 10.28
N LYS A 59 0.60 -7.07 10.10
CA LYS A 59 0.53 -7.79 8.82
C LYS A 59 -0.09 -6.97 7.71
N ALA A 60 -0.92 -5.98 8.03
CA ALA A 60 -1.44 -5.06 7.04
C ALA A 60 -0.31 -4.13 6.53
N LEU A 61 0.49 -3.57 7.43
CA LEU A 61 1.65 -2.74 7.07
C LEU A 61 2.68 -3.52 6.26
N ILE A 62 2.99 -4.77 6.65
CA ILE A 62 3.87 -5.64 5.86
C ILE A 62 3.33 -5.87 4.43
N ARG A 63 2.01 -5.98 4.25
CA ARG A 63 1.43 -6.10 2.90
C ARG A 63 1.62 -4.83 2.08
N ASP A 64 1.54 -3.66 2.70
CA ASP A 64 1.85 -2.39 2.03
C ASP A 64 3.34 -2.34 1.66
N HIS A 65 4.24 -2.76 2.55
CA HIS A 65 5.68 -2.86 2.27
C HIS A 65 5.96 -3.77 1.08
N ASP A 66 5.33 -4.96 1.03
CA ASP A 66 5.47 -5.90 -0.08
C ASP A 66 4.96 -5.32 -1.40
N MET A 67 3.88 -4.54 -1.37
CA MET A 67 3.39 -3.83 -2.54
C MET A 67 4.41 -2.78 -3.02
N VAL A 68 4.93 -1.97 -2.10
CA VAL A 68 5.94 -0.95 -2.42
C VAL A 68 7.21 -1.58 -2.98
N ARG A 69 7.70 -2.68 -2.39
CA ARG A 69 8.84 -3.45 -2.91
C ARG A 69 8.59 -3.96 -4.32
N ALA A 70 7.43 -4.55 -4.58
CA ALA A 70 7.09 -5.06 -5.91
C ALA A 70 7.03 -3.94 -6.97
N LEU A 71 6.52 -2.76 -6.60
CA LEU A 71 6.50 -1.59 -7.48
C LEU A 71 7.90 -1.01 -7.68
N ALA A 72 8.72 -0.96 -6.63
CA ALA A 72 10.11 -0.53 -6.69
C ALA A 72 10.91 -1.44 -7.63
N ASP A 73 10.77 -2.75 -7.50
CA ASP A 73 11.40 -3.73 -8.39
C ASP A 73 10.97 -3.53 -9.84
N LYS A 74 9.68 -3.30 -10.08
CA LYS A 74 9.15 -3.00 -11.42
C LYS A 74 9.73 -1.70 -11.98
N TYR A 75 9.89 -0.67 -11.14
CA TYR A 75 10.48 0.61 -11.54
C TYR A 75 11.97 0.46 -11.89
N LEU A 76 12.75 -0.18 -11.02
CA LEU A 76 14.20 -0.27 -11.10
C LEU A 76 14.68 -1.19 -12.24
N ASN A 77 13.90 -2.24 -12.56
CA ASN A 77 14.27 -3.26 -13.54
C ASN A 77 13.60 -3.07 -14.91
N SER A 78 12.96 -1.92 -15.17
CA SER A 78 12.31 -1.62 -16.45
C SER A 78 13.09 -0.58 -17.25
N ASP A 79 13.30 -0.86 -18.54
CA ASP A 79 13.81 0.12 -19.51
C ASP A 79 12.68 0.96 -20.17
N SER A 80 11.43 0.52 -20.02
CA SER A 80 10.27 1.22 -20.57
C SER A 80 9.89 2.42 -19.70
N GLN A 81 9.96 3.62 -20.26
CA GLN A 81 9.59 4.86 -19.57
C GLN A 81 8.11 4.87 -19.13
N GLU A 82 7.21 4.29 -19.93
CA GLU A 82 5.80 4.20 -19.56
C GLU A 82 5.58 3.31 -18.33
N VAL A 83 6.30 2.18 -18.27
CA VAL A 83 6.24 1.27 -17.12
C VAL A 83 6.80 1.94 -15.87
N LYS A 84 7.91 2.68 -15.99
CA LYS A 84 8.50 3.43 -14.89
C LYS A 84 7.60 4.55 -14.41
N LYS A 85 7.00 5.32 -15.33
CA LYS A 85 6.04 6.37 -14.99
C LYS A 85 4.85 5.78 -14.23
N GLN A 86 4.26 4.71 -14.73
CA GLN A 86 3.15 4.03 -14.06
C GLN A 86 3.54 3.52 -12.66
N ALA A 87 4.66 2.81 -12.54
CA ALA A 87 5.14 2.29 -11.26
C ALA A 87 5.47 3.43 -10.28
N GLY A 88 6.14 4.49 -10.75
CA GLY A 88 6.47 5.68 -9.98
C GLY A 88 5.22 6.36 -9.43
N THR A 89 4.21 6.61 -10.26
CA THR A 89 2.93 7.16 -9.79
C THR A 89 2.27 6.27 -8.73
N GLN A 90 2.30 4.94 -8.91
CA GLN A 90 1.74 4.00 -7.92
C GLN A 90 2.54 4.00 -6.61
N ILE A 91 3.87 4.12 -6.67
CA ILE A 91 4.73 4.24 -5.49
C ILE A 91 4.37 5.49 -4.69
N LEU A 92 4.33 6.66 -5.34
CA LEU A 92 4.02 7.92 -4.65
C LEU A 92 2.65 7.87 -3.96
N GLN A 93 1.63 7.33 -4.63
CA GLN A 93 0.30 7.15 -4.06
C GLN A 93 0.29 6.18 -2.87
N ALA A 94 1.00 5.05 -2.98
CA ALA A 94 1.08 4.06 -1.91
C ALA A 94 1.78 4.64 -0.67
N LEU A 95 2.91 5.33 -0.85
CA LEU A 95 3.67 5.96 0.24
C LEU A 95 2.85 7.00 0.99
N HIS A 96 2.16 7.89 0.27
CA HIS A 96 1.32 8.92 0.89
C HIS A 96 0.17 8.32 1.72
N MET A 97 -0.39 7.18 1.31
CA MET A 97 -1.43 6.50 2.09
C MET A 97 -0.85 5.79 3.32
N HIS A 98 0.28 5.12 3.14
CA HIS A 98 0.97 4.35 4.15
C HIS A 98 1.48 5.24 5.31
N SER A 99 2.26 6.28 5.00
CA SER A 99 2.81 7.17 6.03
C SER A 99 1.73 7.83 6.88
N ARG A 100 0.64 8.27 6.25
CA ARG A 100 -0.51 8.87 6.94
C ARG A 100 -1.22 7.90 7.86
N LEU A 101 -1.38 6.64 7.45
CA LEU A 101 -2.01 5.61 8.27
C LEU A 101 -1.19 5.37 9.53
N GLU A 102 0.14 5.30 9.38
CA GLU A 102 1.04 5.06 10.49
C GLU A 102 1.10 6.23 11.46
N GLU A 103 1.34 7.43 10.97
CA GLU A 103 1.43 8.64 11.80
C GLU A 103 0.12 8.99 12.50
N SER A 104 -1.02 8.75 11.85
CA SER A 104 -2.31 9.12 12.40
C SER A 104 -2.81 8.11 13.44
N ILE A 105 -2.49 6.82 13.26
CA ILE A 105 -3.09 5.73 14.03
C ILE A 105 -2.04 4.84 14.67
N PHE A 106 -1.14 4.26 13.88
CA PHE A 106 -0.24 3.20 14.35
C PHE A 106 0.82 3.71 15.32
N TYR A 107 1.63 4.69 14.93
CA TYR A 107 2.70 5.25 15.75
C TYR A 107 2.21 5.84 17.08
N PRO A 108 1.12 6.63 17.14
CA PRO A 108 0.59 7.09 18.41
C PRO A 108 0.19 5.94 19.35
N ALA A 109 -0.36 4.86 18.81
CA ALA A 109 -0.82 3.71 19.61
C ALA A 109 0.35 2.90 20.18
N VAL A 110 1.44 2.76 19.42
CA VAL A 110 2.59 1.92 19.82
C VAL A 110 3.74 2.72 20.44
N ARG A 111 3.62 4.04 20.59
CA ARG A 111 4.67 4.94 21.10
C ARG A 111 5.26 4.58 22.45
N ASN A 112 4.47 4.01 23.35
CA ASN A 112 4.96 3.63 24.66
C ASN A 112 5.92 2.42 24.63
N ILE A 113 6.03 1.71 23.50
CA ILE A 113 6.92 0.58 23.32
C ILE A 113 8.36 1.06 23.11
N ASP A 114 8.56 2.02 22.20
CA ASP A 114 9.86 2.64 21.97
C ASP A 114 9.70 4.04 21.35
N ALA A 115 9.54 5.05 22.21
CA ALA A 115 9.28 6.41 21.76
C ALA A 115 10.45 7.03 20.97
N SER A 116 11.68 6.57 21.23
CA SER A 116 12.87 7.04 20.51
C SER A 116 12.91 6.47 19.10
N LEU A 117 12.63 5.17 18.96
CA LEU A 117 12.59 4.52 17.65
C LEU A 117 11.46 5.05 16.78
N ILE A 118 10.27 5.29 17.35
CA ILE A 118 9.18 5.95 16.60
C ILE A 118 9.57 7.37 16.19
N GLY A 119 10.21 8.14 17.08
CA GLY A 119 10.67 9.49 16.73
C GLY A 119 11.70 9.50 15.59
N HIS A 120 12.46 8.42 15.41
CA HIS A 120 13.34 8.22 14.26
C HIS A 120 12.55 7.95 12.98
N PHE A 121 11.56 7.06 13.00
CA PHE A 121 10.70 6.79 11.84
C PHE A 121 9.89 8.00 11.38
N GLU A 122 9.37 8.80 12.31
CA GLU A 122 8.71 10.07 11.99
C GLU A 122 9.67 11.05 11.27
N GLN A 123 10.97 11.04 11.59
CA GLN A 123 11.96 11.85 10.86
C GLN A 123 12.27 11.29 9.47
N ASP A 124 12.23 9.98 9.29
CA ASP A 124 12.39 9.36 7.98
C ASP A 124 11.18 9.61 7.08
N HIS A 125 9.97 9.59 7.63
CA HIS A 125 8.75 10.01 6.92
C HIS A 125 8.84 11.44 6.43
N LEU A 126 9.29 12.39 7.26
CA LEU A 126 9.46 13.79 6.81
C LEU A 126 10.37 13.89 5.58
N LYS A 127 11.47 13.13 5.52
CA LYS A 127 12.37 13.12 4.36
C LYS A 127 11.72 12.47 3.14
N VAL A 128 11.01 11.37 3.34
CA VAL A 128 10.28 10.64 2.29
C VAL A 128 9.19 11.53 1.71
N ASP A 129 8.42 12.21 2.55
CA ASP A 129 7.34 13.12 2.15
C ASP A 129 7.86 14.33 1.36
N ASP A 130 9.01 14.90 1.74
CA ASP A 130 9.66 15.98 0.99
C ASP A 130 10.05 15.52 -0.45
N LEU A 131 10.57 14.29 -0.57
CA LEU A 131 10.89 13.69 -1.87
C LEU A 131 9.63 13.38 -2.69
N VAL A 132 8.59 12.84 -2.04
CA VAL A 132 7.29 12.57 -2.68
C VAL A 132 6.69 13.86 -3.22
N ALA A 133 6.61 14.92 -2.42
CA ALA A 133 6.06 16.22 -2.83
C ALA A 133 6.85 16.83 -4.00
N THR A 134 8.17 16.67 -3.99
CA THR A 134 9.03 17.11 -5.11
C THR A 134 8.73 16.34 -6.39
N LEU A 135 8.61 15.01 -6.31
CA LEU A 135 8.33 14.12 -7.44
C LEU A 135 6.92 14.30 -8.00
N GLU A 136 5.92 14.53 -7.15
CA GLU A 136 4.54 14.83 -7.58
C GLU A 136 4.44 16.18 -8.33
N GLY A 137 5.34 17.12 -8.04
CA GLY A 137 5.42 18.42 -8.69
C GLY A 137 6.08 18.42 -10.07
N MET A 138 6.61 17.28 -10.54
CA MET A 138 7.36 17.19 -11.80
C MET A 138 6.93 16.01 -12.69
N SER A 139 7.47 15.96 -13.90
CA SER A 139 7.24 14.86 -14.83
C SER A 139 8.17 13.69 -14.50
N LEU A 140 7.63 12.47 -14.44
CA LEU A 140 8.38 11.24 -14.13
C LEU A 140 9.02 10.60 -15.39
N ASP A 141 9.32 11.40 -16.43
CA ASP A 141 9.85 10.93 -17.71
C ASP A 141 11.25 11.49 -18.04
N ASP A 142 11.87 12.23 -17.12
CA ASP A 142 13.24 12.76 -17.29
C ASP A 142 14.27 12.13 -16.31
N SER A 143 15.55 12.33 -16.61
CA SER A 143 16.66 11.77 -15.83
C SER A 143 16.77 12.31 -14.40
N HIS A 144 16.26 13.52 -14.16
CA HIS A 144 16.28 14.12 -12.83
C HIS A 144 15.26 13.44 -11.92
N SER A 145 14.04 13.21 -12.44
CA SER A 145 13.00 12.45 -11.77
C SER A 145 13.43 11.02 -11.44
N ASP A 146 14.17 10.34 -12.34
CA ASP A 146 14.72 9.00 -12.06
C ASP A 146 15.72 9.01 -10.90
N THR A 147 16.56 10.04 -10.82
CA THR A 147 17.55 10.18 -9.74
C THR A 147 16.84 10.33 -8.39
N LEU A 148 15.85 11.22 -8.32
CA LEU A 148 15.06 11.45 -7.11
C LEU A 148 14.22 10.22 -6.73
N MET A 149 13.65 9.53 -7.71
CA MET A 149 12.91 8.28 -7.44
C MET A 149 13.82 7.21 -6.85
N ARG A 150 15.07 7.08 -7.33
CA ARG A 150 16.04 6.14 -6.76
C ARG A 150 16.44 6.52 -5.33
N GLU A 151 16.58 7.80 -5.04
CA GLU A 151 16.83 8.30 -3.69
C GLU A 151 15.66 7.97 -2.76
N LEU A 152 14.43 8.27 -3.19
CA LEU A 152 13.20 7.93 -2.48
C LEU A 152 13.13 6.42 -2.17
N LEU A 153 13.33 5.57 -3.19
CA LEU A 153 13.30 4.12 -3.03
C LEU A 153 14.39 3.62 -2.07
N GLY A 154 15.56 4.24 -2.05
CA GLY A 154 16.61 3.94 -1.08
C GLY A 154 16.19 4.25 0.35
N ALA A 155 15.63 5.44 0.59
CA ALA A 155 15.14 5.86 1.90
C ALA A 155 13.99 4.96 2.40
N VAL A 156 13.00 4.70 1.55
CA VAL A 156 11.86 3.83 1.84
C VAL A 156 12.31 2.40 2.14
N THR A 157 13.26 1.86 1.38
CA THR A 157 13.75 0.50 1.60
C THR A 157 14.45 0.37 2.96
N ALA A 158 15.23 1.37 3.36
CA ALA A 158 15.89 1.40 4.67
C ALA A 158 14.85 1.48 5.79
N HIS A 159 13.90 2.41 5.68
CA HIS A 159 12.80 2.56 6.64
C HIS A 159 12.03 1.26 6.85
N ILE A 160 11.55 0.64 5.77
CA ILE A 160 10.82 -0.63 5.80
C ILE A 160 11.65 -1.73 6.50
N GLN A 161 12.96 -1.80 6.21
CA GLN A 161 13.83 -2.79 6.84
C GLN A 161 13.97 -2.57 8.34
N GLU A 162 14.11 -1.32 8.78
CA GLU A 162 14.25 -1.00 10.20
C GLU A 162 12.94 -1.26 10.95
N GLU A 163 11.79 -0.93 10.38
CA GLU A 163 10.50 -1.25 11.01
C GLU A 163 10.28 -2.76 11.17
N GLU A 164 10.49 -3.53 10.10
CA GLU A 164 10.25 -4.98 10.13
C GLU A 164 11.26 -5.74 11.00
N ASN A 165 12.50 -5.24 11.13
CA ASN A 165 13.55 -5.91 11.92
C ASN A 165 13.63 -5.41 13.37
N ASP A 166 13.24 -4.17 13.65
CA ASP A 166 13.38 -3.57 14.96
C ASP A 166 12.04 -3.26 15.63
N LEU A 167 11.14 -2.53 14.96
CA LEU A 167 9.89 -2.08 15.57
C LEU A 167 8.87 -3.21 15.74
N PHE A 168 8.52 -3.88 14.66
CA PHE A 168 7.47 -4.90 14.68
C PHE A 168 7.77 -6.05 15.64
N PRO A 169 9.02 -6.58 15.72
CA PRO A 169 9.35 -7.61 16.72
C PRO A 169 9.21 -7.13 18.17
N ARG A 170 9.50 -5.84 18.45
CA ARG A 170 9.28 -5.25 19.79
C ARG A 170 7.80 -5.13 20.10
N ILE A 171 6.99 -4.77 19.12
CA ILE A 171 5.54 -4.71 19.27
C ILE A 171 4.97 -6.10 19.57
N GLU A 172 5.35 -7.11 18.79
CA GLU A 172 4.93 -8.49 19.02
C GLU A 172 5.36 -9.00 20.41
N SER A 173 6.59 -8.70 20.82
CA SER A 173 7.13 -9.09 22.13
C SER A 173 6.45 -8.38 23.30
N SER A 174 5.83 -7.21 23.09
CA SER A 174 5.14 -6.46 24.14
C SER A 174 3.84 -7.12 24.60
N GLY A 175 3.25 -8.00 23.78
CA GLY A 175 1.94 -8.60 24.04
C GLY A 175 0.78 -7.60 24.00
N MET A 176 0.97 -6.42 23.43
CA MET A 176 -0.09 -5.42 23.24
C MET A 176 -1.22 -5.99 22.38
N ASP A 177 -2.47 -5.81 22.82
CA ASP A 177 -3.64 -6.09 21.97
C ASP A 177 -3.76 -5.00 20.90
N LEU A 178 -3.43 -5.37 19.67
CA LEU A 178 -3.48 -4.47 18.51
C LEU A 178 -4.84 -4.49 17.79
N THR A 179 -5.80 -5.30 18.23
CA THR A 179 -7.13 -5.37 17.61
C THR A 179 -7.82 -4.00 17.53
N PRO A 180 -7.82 -3.16 18.59
CA PRO A 180 -8.40 -1.83 18.52
C PRO A 180 -7.69 -0.92 17.51
N VAL A 181 -6.37 -1.05 17.40
CA VAL A 181 -5.55 -0.28 16.46
C VAL A 181 -5.89 -0.68 15.02
N GLY A 182 -5.98 -1.99 14.74
CA GLY A 182 -6.36 -2.49 13.42
C GLY A 182 -7.76 -2.05 12.96
N LEU A 183 -8.73 -1.97 13.88
CA LEU A 183 -10.07 -1.42 13.59
C LEU A 183 -10.01 0.08 13.25
N GLN A 184 -9.21 0.85 13.98
CA GLN A 184 -9.01 2.27 13.69
C GLN A 184 -8.31 2.49 12.34
N MET A 185 -7.28 1.69 12.03
CA MET A 185 -6.57 1.73 10.76
C MET A 185 -7.51 1.44 9.59
N GLN A 186 -8.32 0.39 9.67
CA GLN A 186 -9.31 0.08 8.64
C GLN A 186 -10.30 1.24 8.42
N SER A 187 -10.83 1.81 9.51
CA SER A 187 -11.76 2.92 9.40
C SER A 187 -11.10 4.16 8.79
N PHE A 188 -9.84 4.41 9.11
CA PHE A 188 -9.08 5.54 8.59
C PHE A 188 -8.79 5.37 7.10
N GLU A 189 -8.32 4.19 6.68
CA GLU A 189 -8.05 3.86 5.28
C GLU A 189 -9.32 4.00 4.42
N ALA A 190 -10.47 3.48 4.88
CA ALA A 190 -11.74 3.62 4.18
C ALA A 190 -12.15 5.09 3.98
N ASN A 191 -11.90 5.93 4.99
CA ASN A 191 -12.17 7.37 4.90
C ASN A 191 -11.22 8.07 3.94
N LEU A 192 -9.91 7.75 3.97
CA LEU A 192 -8.93 8.32 3.05
C LEU A 192 -9.29 8.00 1.59
N VAL A 193 -9.61 6.74 1.29
CA VAL A 193 -10.03 6.32 -0.04
C VAL A 193 -11.28 7.06 -0.50
N HIS A 194 -12.28 7.22 0.39
CA HIS A 194 -13.48 7.98 0.07
C HIS A 194 -13.19 9.45 -0.24
N THR A 195 -12.36 10.12 0.57
CA THR A 195 -11.98 11.53 0.35
C THR A 195 -11.19 11.69 -0.95
N GLN A 196 -10.26 10.78 -1.25
CA GLN A 196 -9.50 10.81 -2.50
C GLN A 196 -10.42 10.70 -3.73
N ALA A 197 -11.42 9.81 -3.68
CA ALA A 197 -12.41 9.67 -4.73
C ALA A 197 -13.25 10.94 -4.94
N GLN A 198 -13.65 11.61 -3.85
CA GLN A 198 -14.41 12.86 -3.93
C GLN A 198 -13.59 14.04 -4.49
N ILE A 199 -12.31 14.14 -4.14
CA ILE A 199 -11.40 15.16 -4.71
C ILE A 199 -11.22 14.92 -6.21
N SER A 200 -11.08 13.65 -6.59
CA SER A 200 -10.98 13.22 -7.99
C SER A 200 -12.24 13.62 -8.77
N ASP A 201 -13.43 13.25 -8.30
CA ASP A 201 -14.71 13.57 -8.95
C ASP A 201 -15.02 15.07 -8.97
N GLY A 202 -14.67 15.79 -7.90
CA GLY A 202 -14.86 17.23 -7.78
C GLY A 202 -13.95 18.04 -8.69
N SER A 203 -12.73 17.55 -8.97
CA SER A 203 -11.83 18.15 -9.96
C SER A 203 -12.27 17.86 -11.40
N ILE A 204 -12.89 16.69 -11.64
CA ILE A 204 -13.50 16.31 -12.93
C ILE A 204 -14.72 17.18 -13.27
N ARG A 205 -15.59 17.48 -12.29
CA ARG A 205 -16.84 18.24 -12.52
C ARG A 205 -16.64 19.76 -12.67
N ARG A 206 -15.47 20.30 -12.35
CA ARG A 206 -15.15 21.74 -12.48
C ARG A 206 -14.30 22.07 -13.72
N ARG A 207 -14.36 21.24 -14.75
CA ARG A 207 -13.61 21.42 -16.00
C ARG A 207 -14.52 21.55 -17.20
#